data_AF-A0RTX6-F1
#
_entry.id   AF-A0RTX6-F1
#
_cell.length_a   1.000
_cell.length_b   1.000
_cell.length_c   1.000
_cell.angle_alpha   90.00
_cell.angle_beta   90.00
_cell.angle_gamma   90.00
#
_symmetry.space_group_name_H-M   'P 1'
#
loop_
_entity.id
_entity.type
_entity.pdbx_description
1 polymer ?
#
loop_
_entity_poly.entity_id
_entity_poly.type
_entity_poly.pdbx_seq_one_letter_code
_entity_poly.pdbx_strand_id
1 'polypeptide(L)'
;MPNSKESVGTITIQLGSDIDHTSIEYYIEEIERVDKFIAKFNTIYSGSTSNLRHQKKLYLSNKARAKQKLTSGGMVNLEGLVHGKNIDRTRWIILVEGAADVGRLSQLGYQNTLEVGGARLDDRALAFARTKEKIIAFMDGDEEGIDNLRRLRNTIKIDEPLLADKGIEVENLPLNRIREILEPASKKMSRELL
;
A
#
# COMPACT_ATOMS: atom_id res chain seq x y z
N MET A 1 38.81 26.74 31.19
CA MET A 1 38.07 25.74 30.38
C MET A 1 36.61 26.13 30.38
N PRO A 2 35.99 26.31 29.20
CA PRO A 2 34.76 25.54 29.00
C PRO A 2 34.50 25.15 27.54
N ASN A 3 33.92 23.98 27.33
CA ASN A 3 32.97 23.73 26.24
C ASN A 3 32.11 22.52 26.63
N SER A 4 31.43 22.63 27.77
CA SER A 4 30.27 21.78 28.05
C SER A 4 29.21 22.18 27.04
N LYS A 5 28.87 21.29 26.11
CA LYS A 5 27.73 21.47 25.21
C LYS A 5 26.47 21.62 26.07
N GLU A 6 26.02 22.86 26.29
CA GLU A 6 24.74 23.11 26.94
C GLU A 6 23.62 22.70 25.97
N SER A 7 22.84 21.69 26.33
CA SER A 7 21.60 21.36 25.61
C SER A 7 20.54 22.39 25.97
N VAL A 8 20.05 23.14 24.98
CA VAL A 8 19.02 24.18 25.19
C VAL A 8 17.59 23.58 25.27
N GLY A 9 17.43 22.28 24.96
CA GLY A 9 16.15 21.58 25.06
C GLY A 9 16.15 20.20 24.40
N THR A 10 15.02 19.48 24.49
CA THR A 10 14.78 18.18 23.82
C THR A 10 13.59 18.31 22.88
N ILE A 11 13.71 17.79 21.66
CA ILE A 11 12.60 17.66 20.70
C ILE A 11 12.27 16.17 20.59
N THR A 12 11.04 15.80 20.91
CA THR A 12 10.53 14.42 20.77
C THR A 12 9.64 14.33 19.55
N ILE A 13 9.99 13.47 18.59
CA ILE A 13 9.18 13.19 17.41
C ILE A 13 8.54 11.82 17.60
N GLN A 14 7.23 11.79 17.86
CA GLN A 14 6.46 10.56 17.89
C GLN A 14 6.02 10.23 16.47
N LEU A 15 6.56 9.16 15.91
CA LEU A 15 6.00 8.55 14.71
C LEU A 15 4.89 7.60 15.18
N GLY A 16 3.69 7.75 14.63
CA GLY A 16 2.52 6.94 15.00
C GLY A 16 2.82 5.44 14.95
N SER A 17 2.20 4.67 15.84
CA SER A 17 2.38 3.22 15.97
C SER A 17 1.99 2.43 14.72
N ASP A 18 1.16 3.00 13.86
CA ASP A 18 0.70 2.39 12.61
C ASP A 18 1.48 2.96 11.42
N ILE A 19 2.73 2.55 11.30
CA ILE A 19 3.49 2.71 10.06
C ILE A 19 2.95 1.66 9.07
N ASP A 20 1.80 1.95 8.46
CA ASP A 20 1.33 1.19 7.31
C ASP A 20 2.42 1.25 6.21
N HIS A 21 2.75 0.10 5.64
CA HIS A 21 3.69 -0.05 4.52
C HIS A 21 3.39 0.88 3.33
N THR A 22 2.16 1.36 3.20
CA THR A 22 1.74 2.33 2.18
C THR A 22 2.08 3.79 2.50
N SER A 23 2.26 4.12 3.79
CA SER A 23 2.63 5.45 4.29
C SER A 23 4.15 5.61 4.47
N ILE A 24 4.92 4.56 4.21
CA ILE A 24 6.38 4.56 4.38
C ILE A 24 7.06 5.68 3.59
N GLU A 25 6.56 6.13 2.44
CA GLU A 25 7.17 7.26 1.72
C GLU A 25 7.04 8.58 2.48
N TYR A 26 5.86 8.87 3.03
CA TYR A 26 5.65 10.02 3.90
C TYR A 26 6.57 9.96 5.12
N TYR A 27 6.69 8.78 5.74
CA TYR A 27 7.62 8.58 6.85
C TYR A 27 9.08 8.66 6.42
N ILE A 28 9.46 8.24 5.20
CA ILE A 28 10.82 8.38 4.65
C ILE A 28 11.15 9.84 4.39
N GLU A 29 10.24 10.61 3.80
CA GLU A 29 10.41 12.06 3.59
C GLU A 29 10.53 12.80 4.93
N GLU A 30 9.70 12.43 5.90
CA GLU A 30 9.80 12.96 7.27
C GLU A 30 11.13 12.54 7.93
N ILE A 31 11.60 11.29 7.78
CA ILE A 31 12.93 10.87 8.27
C ILE A 31 14.02 11.69 7.59
N GLU A 32 13.96 11.92 6.28
CA GLU A 32 14.96 12.73 5.58
C GLU A 32 14.95 14.19 6.03
N ARG A 33 13.76 14.74 6.35
CA ARG A 33 13.62 16.05 6.98
C ARG A 33 14.24 16.06 8.37
N VAL A 34 14.00 15.03 9.18
CA VAL A 34 14.61 14.87 10.51
C VAL A 34 16.13 14.75 10.40
N ASP A 35 16.66 13.91 9.51
CA ASP A 35 18.10 13.75 9.31
C ASP A 35 18.74 15.07 8.86
N LYS A 36 18.11 15.82 7.94
CA LYS A 36 18.56 17.17 7.52
C LYS A 36 18.51 18.18 8.65
N PHE A 37 17.47 18.13 9.49
CA PHE A 37 17.32 19.00 10.66
C PHE A 37 18.40 18.71 11.71
N ILE A 38 18.64 17.43 12.02
CA ILE A 38 19.70 16.97 12.94
C ILE A 38 21.08 17.33 12.40
N ALA A 39 21.31 17.28 11.08
CA ALA A 39 22.60 17.69 10.51
C ALA A 39 22.83 19.22 10.59
N LYS A 40 21.76 20.01 10.56
CA LYS A 40 21.81 21.49 10.56
C LYS A 40 22.14 22.08 11.92
N PHE A 41 21.62 21.48 12.99
CA PHE A 41 21.92 21.88 14.35
C PHE A 41 22.90 20.84 14.90
N ASN A 42 24.06 21.22 15.44
CA ASN A 42 25.10 20.30 15.93
C ASN A 42 24.64 19.50 17.17
N THR A 43 23.53 18.77 17.04
CA THR A 43 22.64 18.24 18.07
C THR A 43 23.02 16.78 18.32
N ILE A 44 23.01 16.38 19.59
CA ILE A 44 23.23 14.98 19.98
C ILE A 44 21.86 14.28 19.92
N TYR A 45 21.71 13.33 19.02
CA TYR A 45 20.50 12.51 18.89
C TYR A 45 20.58 11.30 19.83
N SER A 46 19.65 11.19 20.80
CA SER A 46 19.50 10.01 21.66
C SER A 46 18.21 9.25 21.30
N GLY A 47 18.28 8.42 20.27
CA GLY A 47 17.18 7.54 19.86
C GLY A 47 17.69 6.44 18.91
N SER A 48 16.84 5.46 18.60
CA SER A 48 17.18 4.37 17.67
C SER A 48 16.44 4.56 16.35
N THR A 49 17.09 5.15 15.33
CA THR A 49 16.55 5.19 13.96
C THR A 49 16.69 3.85 13.21
N SER A 50 17.20 2.81 13.88
CA SER A 50 17.50 1.51 13.26
C SER A 50 16.28 0.85 12.60
N ASN A 51 15.12 0.85 13.27
CA ASN A 51 13.87 0.33 12.72
C ASN A 51 13.41 1.10 11.47
N LEU A 52 13.51 2.43 11.50
CA LEU A 52 13.10 3.31 10.39
C LEU A 52 14.04 3.16 9.18
N ARG A 53 15.36 3.09 9.42
CA ARG A 53 16.36 2.82 8.36
C ARG A 53 16.19 1.42 7.77
N HIS A 54 15.86 0.43 8.59
CA HIS A 54 15.57 -0.93 8.13
C HIS A 54 14.31 -0.97 7.24
N GLN A 55 13.22 -0.32 7.66
CA GLN A 55 12.01 -0.21 6.84
C GLN A 55 12.25 0.56 5.54
N LYS A 56 13.05 1.64 5.56
CA LYS A 56 13.47 2.36 4.35
C LYS A 56 14.23 1.44 3.38
N LYS A 57 15.16 0.62 3.89
CA LYS A 57 15.92 -0.33 3.06
C LYS A 57 15.02 -1.40 2.43
N LEU A 58 14.09 -1.95 3.20
CA LEU A 58 13.08 -2.91 2.72
C LEU A 58 12.20 -2.30 1.62
N TYR A 59 11.71 -1.08 1.83
CA TYR A 59 10.92 -0.35 0.85
C TYR A 59 11.67 -0.13 -0.46
N LEU A 60 12.90 0.37 -0.39
CA LEU A 60 13.74 0.61 -1.58
C LEU A 60 14.05 -0.70 -2.32
N SER A 61 14.32 -1.78 -1.60
CA SER A 61 14.53 -3.12 -2.17
C SER A 61 13.27 -3.64 -2.88
N ASN A 62 12.11 -3.54 -2.23
CA ASN A 62 10.83 -3.97 -2.80
C ASN A 62 10.45 -3.14 -4.02
N LYS A 63 10.66 -1.81 -3.98
CA LYS A 63 10.46 -0.91 -5.13
C LYS A 63 11.36 -1.30 -6.31
N ALA A 64 12.63 -1.61 -6.06
CA ALA A 64 13.55 -2.06 -7.10
C ALA A 64 13.11 -3.40 -7.73
N ARG A 65 12.70 -4.37 -6.89
CA ARG A 65 12.20 -5.68 -7.35
C ARG A 65 10.89 -5.57 -8.13
N ALA A 66 9.93 -4.79 -7.65
CA ALA A 66 8.66 -4.56 -8.32
C ALA A 66 8.89 -3.93 -9.72
N LYS A 67 9.77 -2.93 -9.80
CA LYS A 67 10.17 -2.32 -11.08
C LYS A 67 10.84 -3.32 -12.02
N GLN A 68 11.74 -4.16 -11.52
CA GLN A 68 12.39 -5.20 -12.33
C GLN A 68 11.36 -6.18 -12.91
N LYS A 69 10.40 -6.64 -12.08
CA LYS A 69 9.38 -7.60 -12.50
C LYS A 69 8.43 -7.01 -13.55
N LEU A 70 8.07 -5.73 -13.40
CA LEU A 70 7.34 -4.96 -14.42
C LEU A 70 8.12 -4.88 -15.73
N THR A 71 9.43 -4.61 -15.69
CA THR A 71 10.25 -4.53 -16.91
C THR A 71 10.40 -5.89 -17.61
N SER A 72 10.52 -6.98 -16.86
CA SER A 72 10.64 -8.34 -17.43
C SER A 72 9.32 -8.90 -17.94
N GLY A 73 8.18 -8.46 -17.37
CA GLY A 73 6.84 -8.86 -17.80
C GLY A 73 6.31 -8.10 -19.03
N GLY A 74 7.10 -7.16 -19.56
CA GLY A 74 6.67 -6.19 -20.57
C GLY A 74 6.03 -4.94 -19.95
N MET A 75 6.22 -3.78 -20.59
CA MET A 75 5.53 -2.55 -20.15
C MET A 75 4.02 -2.71 -20.36
N VAL A 76 3.28 -2.88 -19.27
CA VAL A 76 1.82 -2.84 -19.30
C VAL A 76 1.39 -1.37 -19.20
N ASN A 77 0.65 -0.89 -20.19
CA ASN A 77 0.11 0.47 -20.18
C ASN A 77 -1.07 0.56 -19.19
N LEU A 78 -0.90 1.37 -18.14
CA LEU A 78 -1.95 1.66 -17.14
C LEU A 78 -2.85 2.84 -17.53
N GLU A 79 -2.58 3.49 -18.66
CA GLU A 79 -3.34 4.65 -19.12
C GLU A 79 -4.85 4.33 -19.24
N GLY A 80 -5.65 5.18 -18.61
CA GLY A 80 -7.11 5.02 -18.55
C GLY A 80 -7.61 4.00 -17.52
N LEU A 81 -6.73 3.34 -16.74
CA LEU A 81 -7.13 2.55 -15.58
C LEU A 81 -7.11 3.42 -14.32
N VAL A 82 -8.12 3.29 -13.46
CA VAL A 82 -8.13 3.97 -12.16
C VAL A 82 -7.35 3.13 -11.15
N HIS A 83 -6.33 3.72 -10.56
CA HIS A 83 -5.46 3.03 -9.62
C HIS A 83 -4.87 3.97 -8.57
N GLY A 84 -4.43 3.39 -7.44
CA GLY A 84 -3.70 4.11 -6.40
C GLY A 84 -2.30 4.53 -6.85
N LYS A 85 -1.72 5.53 -6.19
CA LYS A 85 -0.48 6.18 -6.64
C LYS A 85 0.78 5.28 -6.60
N ASN A 86 0.75 4.22 -5.79
CA ASN A 86 1.89 3.33 -5.54
C ASN A 86 1.71 1.94 -6.14
N ILE A 87 0.85 1.82 -7.15
CA ILE A 87 0.47 0.55 -7.76
C ILE A 87 1.67 -0.22 -8.35
N ASP A 88 2.71 0.48 -8.80
CA ASP A 88 3.92 -0.09 -9.41
C ASP A 88 5.03 -0.40 -8.39
N ARG A 89 4.88 0.04 -7.13
CA ARG A 89 5.95 -0.02 -6.11
C ARG A 89 5.83 -1.22 -5.16
N THR A 90 4.64 -1.81 -5.08
CA THR A 90 4.37 -2.95 -4.19
C THR A 90 4.49 -4.27 -4.93
N ARG A 91 4.88 -5.31 -4.19
CA ARG A 91 4.92 -6.70 -4.66
C ARG A 91 3.54 -7.36 -4.67
N TRP A 92 2.54 -6.72 -4.05
CA TRP A 92 1.16 -7.20 -3.96
C TRP A 92 0.15 -6.08 -4.29
N ILE A 93 -1.05 -6.46 -4.69
CA ILE A 93 -2.09 -5.55 -5.21
C ILE A 93 -3.47 -5.90 -4.65
N ILE A 94 -4.33 -4.90 -4.55
CA ILE A 94 -5.77 -5.06 -4.28
C ILE A 94 -6.53 -4.75 -5.56
N LEU A 95 -7.37 -5.68 -6.00
CA LEU A 95 -8.30 -5.47 -7.11
C LEU A 95 -9.68 -5.14 -6.56
N VAL A 96 -10.31 -4.12 -7.13
CA VAL A 96 -11.66 -3.64 -6.80
C VAL A 96 -12.49 -3.48 -8.07
N GLU A 97 -13.82 -3.46 -7.95
CA GLU A 97 -14.71 -3.41 -9.11
C GLU A 97 -14.75 -2.04 -9.75
N GLY A 98 -14.83 -0.97 -8.94
CA GLY A 98 -15.05 0.39 -9.42
C GLY A 98 -14.00 1.40 -8.98
N ALA A 99 -13.96 2.50 -9.74
CA ALA A 99 -13.11 3.67 -9.46
C ALA A 99 -13.37 4.31 -8.07
N ALA A 100 -14.61 4.29 -7.58
CA ALA A 100 -14.96 4.84 -6.28
C ALA A 100 -14.32 4.06 -5.13
N ASP A 101 -14.21 2.74 -5.25
CA ASP A 101 -13.53 1.86 -4.30
C ASP A 101 -12.05 2.22 -4.20
N VAL A 102 -11.40 2.45 -5.34
CA VAL A 102 -10.00 2.93 -5.39
C VAL A 102 -9.87 4.21 -4.59
N GLY A 103 -10.83 5.13 -4.71
CA GLY A 103 -10.89 6.36 -3.93
C GLY A 103 -10.98 6.11 -2.42
N ARG A 104 -11.90 5.25 -1.97
CA ARG A 104 -12.08 4.93 -0.54
C ARG A 104 -10.86 4.23 0.06
N LEU A 105 -10.33 3.24 -0.65
CA LEU A 105 -9.13 2.53 -0.22
C LEU A 105 -7.94 3.48 -0.16
N SER A 106 -7.81 4.41 -1.10
CA SER A 106 -6.78 5.45 -1.09
C SER A 106 -6.88 6.36 0.14
N GLN A 107 -8.09 6.73 0.58
CA GLN A 107 -8.29 7.52 1.82
C GLN A 107 -7.81 6.78 3.08
N LEU A 108 -7.83 5.44 3.04
CA LEU A 108 -7.35 4.58 4.12
C LEU A 108 -5.85 4.27 4.05
N GLY A 109 -5.16 4.75 3.03
CA GLY A 109 -3.75 4.48 2.80
C GLY A 109 -3.48 3.37 1.79
N TYR A 110 -4.46 2.61 1.33
CA TYR A 110 -4.25 1.51 0.37
C TYR A 110 -3.97 2.00 -1.06
N GLN A 111 -2.75 2.50 -1.28
CA GLN A 111 -2.27 3.10 -2.54
C GLN A 111 -1.88 2.07 -3.62
N ASN A 112 -1.98 0.77 -3.33
CA ASN A 112 -1.72 -0.34 -4.23
C ASN A 112 -3.02 -1.01 -4.71
N THR A 113 -4.06 -0.20 -4.93
CA THR A 113 -5.37 -0.62 -5.41
C THR A 113 -5.50 -0.37 -6.91
N LEU A 114 -6.17 -1.27 -7.64
CA LEU A 114 -6.43 -1.17 -9.07
C LEU A 114 -7.88 -1.57 -9.36
N GLU A 115 -8.59 -0.72 -10.09
CA GLU A 115 -9.90 -1.05 -10.66
C GLU A 115 -9.73 -2.13 -11.74
N VAL A 116 -10.57 -3.16 -11.69
CA VAL A 116 -10.62 -4.22 -12.70
C VAL A 116 -11.89 -4.21 -13.54
N GLY A 117 -12.89 -3.40 -13.17
CA GLY A 117 -14.16 -3.25 -13.85
C GLY A 117 -15.22 -4.23 -13.36
N GLY A 118 -16.47 -3.77 -13.30
CA GLY A 118 -17.63 -4.56 -12.87
C GLY A 118 -18.15 -5.50 -13.96
N ALA A 119 -18.88 -4.98 -14.96
CA ALA A 119 -19.55 -5.83 -15.96
C ALA A 119 -18.59 -6.65 -16.85
N ARG A 120 -17.40 -6.10 -17.13
CA ARG A 120 -16.34 -6.77 -17.91
C ARG A 120 -15.00 -6.47 -17.28
N LEU A 121 -14.25 -7.53 -16.98
CA LEU A 121 -12.89 -7.42 -16.47
C LEU A 121 -11.98 -6.82 -17.54
N ASP A 122 -11.23 -5.77 -17.20
CA ASP A 122 -10.27 -5.13 -18.12
C ASP A 122 -9.01 -5.99 -18.24
N ASP A 123 -8.75 -6.49 -19.45
CA ASP A 123 -7.61 -7.36 -19.75
C ASP A 123 -6.25 -6.70 -19.43
N ARG A 124 -6.15 -5.37 -19.50
CA ARG A 124 -4.94 -4.61 -19.14
C ARG A 124 -4.72 -4.60 -17.63
N ALA A 125 -5.80 -4.42 -16.86
CA ALA A 125 -5.74 -4.52 -15.41
C ALA A 125 -5.32 -5.92 -14.96
N LEU A 126 -5.89 -6.96 -15.59
CA LEU A 126 -5.52 -8.35 -15.33
C LEU A 126 -4.07 -8.66 -15.73
N ALA A 127 -3.61 -8.14 -16.87
CA ALA A 127 -2.22 -8.28 -17.30
C ALA A 127 -1.26 -7.65 -16.28
N PHE A 128 -1.58 -6.44 -15.80
CA PHE A 128 -0.80 -5.78 -14.76
C PHE A 128 -0.81 -6.58 -13.44
N ALA A 129 -1.98 -7.04 -13.00
CA ALA A 129 -2.13 -7.80 -11.77
C ALA A 129 -1.28 -9.08 -11.77
N ARG A 130 -1.16 -9.77 -12.92
CA ARG A 130 -0.29 -10.95 -13.08
C ARG A 130 1.21 -10.67 -12.88
N THR A 131 1.65 -9.41 -12.99
CA THR A 131 3.03 -9.04 -12.69
C THR A 131 3.32 -9.07 -11.18
N LYS A 132 2.29 -8.98 -10.34
CA LYS A 132 2.42 -8.98 -8.88
C LYS A 132 2.66 -10.38 -8.34
N GLU A 133 3.20 -10.46 -7.14
CA GLU A 133 3.45 -11.74 -6.47
C GLU A 133 2.24 -12.24 -5.70
N LYS A 134 1.44 -11.30 -5.18
CA LYS A 134 0.22 -11.59 -4.43
C LYS A 134 -0.93 -10.69 -4.83
N ILE A 135 -2.13 -11.24 -4.85
CA ILE A 135 -3.34 -10.52 -5.27
C ILE A 135 -4.45 -10.71 -4.23
N ILE A 136 -4.96 -9.60 -3.71
CA ILE A 136 -6.22 -9.53 -2.97
C ILE A 136 -7.30 -9.10 -3.97
N ALA A 137 -8.45 -9.77 -3.98
CA ALA A 137 -9.65 -9.27 -4.64
C ALA A 137 -10.63 -8.84 -3.56
N PHE A 138 -11.09 -7.59 -3.59
CA PHE A 138 -12.10 -7.07 -2.67
C PHE A 138 -13.28 -6.51 -3.46
N MET A 139 -14.31 -7.35 -3.57
CA MET A 139 -15.47 -7.15 -4.45
C MET A 139 -16.70 -6.71 -3.65
N ASP A 140 -17.72 -6.25 -4.35
CA ASP A 140 -18.98 -5.83 -3.74
C ASP A 140 -19.70 -7.02 -3.09
N GLY A 141 -20.49 -6.73 -2.06
CA GLY A 141 -21.19 -7.76 -1.27
C GLY A 141 -22.50 -8.23 -1.88
N ASP A 142 -22.85 -7.76 -3.08
CA ASP A 142 -24.07 -8.09 -3.80
C ASP A 142 -23.88 -9.31 -4.74
N GLU A 143 -24.93 -9.64 -5.49
CA GLU A 143 -24.89 -10.80 -6.38
C GLU A 143 -23.91 -10.61 -7.56
N GLU A 144 -23.83 -9.39 -8.09
CA GLU A 144 -22.93 -9.05 -9.19
C GLU A 144 -21.46 -9.14 -8.75
N GLY A 145 -21.14 -8.64 -7.56
CA GLY A 145 -19.79 -8.69 -7.00
C GLY A 145 -19.33 -10.09 -6.63
N ILE A 146 -20.25 -10.93 -6.14
CA ILE A 146 -19.97 -12.37 -5.94
C ILE A 146 -19.63 -13.06 -7.28
N ASP A 147 -20.36 -12.75 -8.34
CA ASP A 147 -20.10 -13.30 -9.67
C ASP A 147 -18.80 -12.75 -10.27
N ASN A 148 -18.48 -11.48 -10.03
CA ASN A 148 -17.19 -10.89 -10.39
C ASN A 148 -16.02 -11.58 -9.71
N LEU A 149 -16.13 -11.85 -8.40
CA LEU A 149 -15.11 -12.60 -7.67
C LEU A 149 -14.90 -13.99 -8.27
N ARG A 150 -15.98 -14.68 -8.65
CA ARG A 150 -15.90 -15.99 -9.33
C ARG A 150 -15.19 -15.88 -10.68
N ARG A 151 -15.56 -14.89 -11.51
CA ARG A 151 -14.92 -14.62 -12.81
C ARG A 151 -13.42 -14.34 -12.65
N LEU A 152 -13.05 -13.50 -11.69
CA LEU A 152 -11.66 -13.17 -11.38
C LEU A 152 -10.85 -14.42 -10.99
N ARG A 153 -11.38 -15.23 -10.07
CA ARG A 153 -10.71 -16.46 -9.60
C ARG A 153 -10.51 -17.49 -10.70
N ASN A 154 -11.39 -17.53 -11.70
CA ASN A 154 -11.24 -18.39 -12.87
C ASN A 154 -10.22 -17.83 -13.88
N THR A 155 -9.89 -16.54 -13.82
CA THR A 155 -9.06 -15.85 -14.81
C THR A 155 -7.62 -15.61 -14.33
N ILE A 156 -7.45 -15.33 -13.04
CA ILE A 156 -6.16 -15.09 -12.38
C ILE A 156 -6.12 -15.71 -10.99
N LYS A 157 -4.91 -16.02 -10.50
CA LYS A 157 -4.71 -16.50 -9.14
C LYS A 157 -4.97 -15.37 -8.14
N ILE A 158 -5.99 -15.54 -7.30
CA ILE A 158 -6.28 -14.68 -6.16
C ILE A 158 -5.78 -15.36 -4.88
N ASP A 159 -4.95 -14.68 -4.10
CA ASP A 159 -4.43 -15.19 -2.83
C ASP A 159 -5.41 -14.95 -1.68
N GLU A 160 -6.11 -13.81 -1.68
CA GLU A 160 -7.13 -13.47 -0.68
C GLU A 160 -8.41 -12.94 -1.35
N PRO A 161 -9.47 -13.76 -1.42
CA PRO A 161 -10.78 -13.33 -1.89
C PRO A 161 -11.57 -12.71 -0.73
N LEU A 162 -12.00 -11.46 -0.88
CA LEU A 162 -12.78 -10.70 0.09
C LEU A 162 -14.05 -10.15 -0.58
N LEU A 163 -15.10 -10.02 0.21
CA LEU A 163 -16.37 -9.38 -0.16
C LEU A 163 -16.68 -8.29 0.86
N ALA A 164 -17.35 -7.24 0.42
CA ALA A 164 -18.02 -6.32 1.31
C ALA A 164 -19.15 -7.02 2.09
N ASP A 165 -19.73 -6.31 3.05
CA ASP A 165 -20.89 -6.82 3.80
C ASP A 165 -22.05 -7.13 2.83
N LYS A 166 -22.83 -8.16 3.15
CA LYS A 166 -23.84 -8.69 2.23
C LYS A 166 -24.80 -7.60 1.74
N GLY A 167 -24.90 -7.46 0.41
CA GLY A 167 -25.75 -6.49 -0.29
C GLY A 167 -25.24 -5.05 -0.20
N ILE A 168 -24.01 -4.83 0.23
CA ILE A 168 -23.40 -3.51 0.35
C ILE A 168 -22.20 -3.43 -0.60
N GLU A 169 -22.16 -2.37 -1.39
CA GLU A 169 -21.00 -2.05 -2.22
C GLU A 169 -19.85 -1.54 -1.36
N VAL A 170 -18.61 -1.77 -1.78
CA VAL A 170 -17.41 -1.29 -1.09
C VAL A 170 -17.47 0.23 -0.92
N GLU A 171 -18.00 0.95 -1.92
CA GLU A 171 -18.15 2.40 -1.86
C GLU A 171 -19.07 2.91 -0.73
N ASN A 172 -20.00 2.05 -0.30
CA ASN A 172 -21.04 2.36 0.69
C ASN A 172 -20.70 1.88 2.11
N LEU A 173 -19.61 1.12 2.29
CA LEU A 173 -19.15 0.70 3.61
C LEU A 173 -18.53 1.85 4.41
N PRO A 174 -18.78 1.97 5.72
CA PRO A 174 -18.00 2.85 6.60
C PRO A 174 -16.49 2.58 6.50
N LEU A 175 -15.65 3.63 6.58
CA LEU A 175 -14.19 3.51 6.42
C LEU A 175 -13.55 2.56 7.45
N ASN A 176 -14.05 2.54 8.69
CA ASN A 176 -13.61 1.60 9.72
C ASN A 176 -13.95 0.16 9.35
N ARG A 177 -15.10 -0.07 8.72
CA ARG A 177 -15.53 -1.40 8.30
C ARG A 177 -14.68 -1.94 7.15
N ILE A 178 -14.32 -1.09 6.19
CA ILE A 178 -13.35 -1.44 5.13
C ILE A 178 -12.01 -1.86 5.76
N ARG A 179 -11.53 -1.11 6.77
CA ARG A 179 -10.29 -1.46 7.49
C ARG A 179 -10.40 -2.82 8.17
N GLU A 180 -11.48 -3.09 8.90
CA GLU A 180 -11.71 -4.38 9.56
C GLU A 180 -11.65 -5.57 8.59
N ILE A 181 -12.22 -5.41 7.38
CA ILE A 181 -12.23 -6.46 6.35
C ILE A 181 -10.84 -6.65 5.72
N LEU A 182 -10.17 -5.56 5.33
CA LEU A 182 -8.91 -5.63 4.58
C LEU A 182 -7.67 -5.87 5.44
N GLU A 183 -7.64 -5.37 6.67
CA GLU A 183 -6.43 -5.33 7.51
C GLU A 183 -5.82 -6.71 7.78
N PRO A 184 -6.59 -7.79 8.08
CA PRO A 184 -6.02 -9.11 8.25
C PRO A 184 -5.25 -9.60 7.01
N ALA A 185 -5.81 -9.38 5.83
CA ALA A 185 -5.23 -9.78 4.56
C ALA A 185 -4.01 -8.91 4.21
N SER A 186 -4.10 -7.59 4.37
CA SER A 186 -2.98 -6.67 4.07
C SER A 186 -1.78 -6.89 5.00
N LYS A 187 -2.02 -7.17 6.30
CA LYS A 187 -0.97 -7.56 7.26
C LYS A 187 -0.35 -8.91 6.91
N LYS A 188 -1.14 -9.87 6.41
CA LYS A 188 -0.62 -11.15 5.92
C LYS A 188 0.29 -10.94 4.71
N MET A 189 -0.16 -10.22 3.69
CA MET A 189 0.64 -9.93 2.49
C MET A 189 1.96 -9.23 2.84
N SER A 190 1.89 -8.25 3.74
CA SER A 190 3.07 -7.51 4.19
C SER A 190 4.08 -8.44 4.86
N ARG A 191 3.64 -9.30 5.79
CA ARG A 191 4.53 -10.25 6.48
C ARG A 191 5.17 -11.29 5.56
N GLU A 192 4.44 -11.80 4.57
CA GLU A 192 4.96 -12.80 3.62
C GLU A 192 5.96 -12.23 2.62
N LEU A 193 6.01 -10.90 2.45
CA LEU A 193 6.82 -10.22 1.45
C LEU A 193 7.91 -9.30 2.04
N LEU A 194 8.07 -9.32 3.38
CA LEU A 194 9.27 -8.84 4.09
C LEU A 194 10.49 -9.69 3.70
#